data_AF-A0A927SAV7-F1
#
_entry.id   AF-A0A927SAV7-F1
#
_cell.length_a   1.000
_cell.length_b   1.000
_cell.length_c   1.000
_cell.angle_alpha   90.00
_cell.angle_beta   90.00
_cell.angle_gamma   90.00
#
_symmetry.space_group_name_H-M   'P 1'
#
loop_
_entity.id
_entity.type
_entity.pdbx_description
1 polymer ?
#
loop_
_entity_poly.entity_id
_entity_poly.type
_entity_poly.pdbx_seq_one_letter_code
_entity_poly.pdbx_strand_id
1 'polypeptide(L)'
;MSTKVITGKVRASFVHVFEPAAINGGEPKYSCSLIIPKSDTVTIGKIREAIEQAKQEGVPKWGGKIPPNLKLPLRDGDVDRPDDPAYENSYFINATSQEQPGVVDRKKVKITDPLAIYSGCYIRASINIYPFNANGNRGIAAGLSNIQFWEDGEPLNGRVRAEDEFDALDDDDTDDFLD
;
A
#
# COMPACT_ATOMS: atom_id res chain seq x y z
N MET A 1 7.83 11.98 19.82
CA MET A 1 7.83 11.63 18.39
C MET A 1 6.54 10.86 18.09
N SER A 2 6.09 10.83 16.83
CA SER A 2 4.83 10.16 16.45
C SER A 2 5.13 8.86 15.71
N THR A 3 4.36 7.80 15.99
CA THR A 3 4.36 6.54 15.24
C THR A 3 3.54 6.60 13.95
N LYS A 4 2.82 7.71 13.73
CA LYS A 4 2.07 7.96 12.50
C LYS A 4 2.96 8.59 11.45
N VAL A 5 2.97 8.01 10.26
CA VAL A 5 3.73 8.50 9.10
C VAL A 5 2.77 8.76 7.94
N ILE A 6 2.93 9.91 7.29
CA ILE A 6 2.34 10.17 5.98
C ILE A 6 3.47 10.11 4.97
N THR A 7 3.35 9.22 3.99
CA THR A 7 4.38 9.03 2.96
C THR A 7 4.44 10.22 1.99
N GLY A 8 5.57 10.32 1.28
CA GLY A 8 5.66 10.98 -0.02
C GLY A 8 4.89 10.22 -1.11
N LYS A 9 5.27 10.44 -2.36
CA LYS A 9 4.75 9.70 -3.52
C LYS A 9 5.30 8.28 -3.50
N VAL A 10 4.41 7.29 -3.33
CA VAL A 10 4.76 5.86 -3.29
C VAL A 10 3.94 5.11 -4.34
N ARG A 11 4.48 4.02 -4.90
CA ARG A 11 3.74 3.17 -5.85
C ARG A 11 2.92 2.14 -5.05
N ALA A 12 1.65 2.01 -5.37
CA ALA A 12 0.75 1.08 -4.70
C ALA A 12 0.85 -0.31 -5.37
N SER A 13 0.95 -1.36 -4.57
CA SER A 13 0.95 -2.75 -5.04
C SER A 13 0.06 -3.61 -4.13
N PHE A 14 -0.50 -4.71 -4.65
CA PHE A 14 -1.45 -5.58 -3.96
C PHE A 14 -2.58 -4.79 -3.25
N VAL A 15 -3.25 -3.93 -4.01
CA VAL A 15 -4.28 -3.02 -3.50
C VAL A 15 -5.58 -3.77 -3.18
N HIS A 16 -5.99 -3.69 -1.92
CA HIS A 16 -7.26 -4.21 -1.38
C HIS A 16 -7.87 -3.17 -0.44
N VAL A 17 -8.22 -2.00 -0.96
CA VAL A 17 -8.59 -0.82 -0.14
C VAL A 17 -10.10 -0.51 -0.18
N PHE A 18 -10.79 -1.03 -1.18
CA PHE A 18 -12.25 -0.97 -1.29
C PHE A 18 -12.93 -2.27 -0.87
N GLU A 19 -12.25 -3.40 -1.06
CA GLU A 19 -12.70 -4.72 -0.61
C GLU A 19 -11.54 -5.41 0.12
N PRO A 20 -11.79 -6.00 1.30
CA PRO A 20 -10.76 -6.71 2.04
C PRO A 20 -10.47 -8.06 1.39
N ALA A 21 -9.21 -8.50 1.43
CA ALA A 21 -8.79 -9.79 0.90
C ALA A 21 -8.09 -10.64 1.97
N ALA A 22 -8.31 -11.95 1.92
CA ALA A 22 -7.58 -12.91 2.73
C ALA A 22 -6.23 -13.19 2.09
N ILE A 23 -5.15 -12.91 2.81
CA ILE A 23 -3.79 -13.25 2.37
C ILE A 23 -3.38 -14.54 3.09
N ASN A 24 -2.96 -15.56 2.32
CA ASN A 24 -2.53 -16.87 2.83
C ASN A 24 -3.55 -17.57 3.76
N GLY A 25 -4.85 -17.46 3.45
CA GLY A 25 -5.92 -18.06 4.25
C GLY A 25 -6.16 -17.38 5.61
N GLY A 26 -5.58 -16.21 5.85
CA GLY A 26 -5.86 -15.40 7.03
C GLY A 26 -7.21 -14.67 6.97
N GLU A 27 -7.53 -13.96 8.04
CA GLU A 27 -8.71 -13.08 8.11
C GLU A 27 -8.64 -12.01 6.98
N PRO A 28 -9.74 -11.78 6.23
CA PRO A 28 -9.79 -10.73 5.23
C PRO A 28 -9.48 -9.36 5.83
N LYS A 29 -8.55 -8.63 5.21
CA LYS A 29 -8.17 -7.29 5.63
C LYS A 29 -8.05 -6.35 4.45
N TYR A 30 -8.33 -5.08 4.71
CA TYR A 30 -7.92 -4.04 3.78
C TYR A 30 -6.40 -3.94 3.81
N SER A 31 -5.77 -3.82 2.65
CA SER A 31 -4.32 -3.79 2.58
C SER A 31 -3.79 -3.08 1.36
N CYS A 32 -2.55 -2.62 1.47
CA CYS A 32 -1.78 -2.07 0.37
C CYS A 32 -0.28 -2.26 0.68
N SER A 33 0.47 -2.73 -0.32
CA SER A 33 1.93 -2.73 -0.31
C SER A 33 2.41 -1.38 -0.85
N LEU A 34 3.10 -0.62 0.00
CA LEU A 34 3.60 0.71 -0.30
C LEU A 34 5.05 0.60 -0.76
N ILE A 35 5.30 0.77 -2.05
CA ILE A 35 6.64 0.74 -2.64
C ILE A 35 7.24 2.15 -2.59
N ILE A 36 8.35 2.29 -1.87
CA ILE A 36 9.00 3.53 -1.52
C ILE A 36 10.38 3.55 -2.20
N PRO A 37 10.62 4.44 -3.17
CA PRO A 37 11.94 4.55 -3.79
C PRO A 37 13.03 4.80 -2.74
N LYS A 38 14.19 4.15 -2.86
CA LYS A 38 15.33 4.37 -1.93
C LYS A 38 15.81 5.83 -1.91
N SER A 39 15.51 6.58 -2.98
CA SER A 39 15.76 8.02 -3.07
C SER A 39 14.85 8.88 -2.18
N ASP A 40 13.67 8.40 -1.75
CA ASP A 40 12.80 9.09 -0.79
C ASP A 40 13.31 8.89 0.65
N THR A 41 14.49 9.45 0.90
CA THR A 41 15.17 9.38 2.20
C THR A 41 14.37 10.03 3.32
N VAL A 42 13.49 10.98 2.99
CA VAL A 42 12.62 11.67 3.95
C VAL A 42 11.54 10.73 4.47
N THR A 43 10.80 10.04 3.59
CA THR A 43 9.79 9.06 4.01
C THR A 43 10.45 7.89 4.76
N ILE A 44 11.57 7.38 4.26
CA ILE A 44 12.32 6.29 4.89
C ILE A 44 12.81 6.69 6.29
N GLY A 45 13.34 7.90 6.44
CA GLY A 45 13.78 8.44 7.73
C GLY A 45 12.63 8.47 8.75
N LYS A 46 11.48 9.04 8.37
CA LYS A 46 10.28 9.09 9.23
C LYS A 46 9.79 7.70 9.65
N ILE A 47 9.83 6.73 8.74
CA ILE A 47 9.47 5.34 9.05
C ILE A 47 10.44 4.74 10.06
N ARG A 48 11.75 4.91 9.86
CA ARG A 48 12.77 4.38 10.78
C ARG A 48 12.63 4.98 12.17
N GLU A 49 12.40 6.29 12.27
CA GLU A 49 12.10 6.98 13.53
C GLU A 49 10.83 6.43 14.20
N ALA A 50 9.75 6.25 13.43
CA ALA A 50 8.50 5.66 13.92
C ALA A 50 8.66 4.21 14.37
N ILE A 51 9.52 3.41 13.71
CA ILE A 51 9.87 2.04 14.13
C ILE A 51 10.59 2.07 15.47
N GLU A 52 11.60 2.93 15.66
CA GLU A 52 12.33 3.02 16.93
C GLU A 52 11.40 3.47 18.07
N GLN A 53 10.52 4.45 17.81
CA GLN A 53 9.50 4.84 18.77
C GLN A 53 8.56 3.69 19.12
N ALA A 54 8.06 2.96 18.12
CA ALA A 54 7.18 1.81 18.32
C ALA A 54 7.87 0.65 19.07
N LYS A 55 9.19 0.48 18.92
CA LYS A 55 9.97 -0.47 19.73
C LYS A 55 9.96 -0.11 21.21
N GLN A 56 10.16 1.18 21.54
CA GLN A 56 10.12 1.64 22.93
C GLN A 56 8.71 1.47 23.53
N GLU A 57 7.67 1.85 22.79
CA GLU A 57 6.27 1.64 23.18
C GLU A 57 5.90 0.16 23.33
N GLY A 58 6.61 -0.73 22.62
CA GLY A 58 6.41 -2.18 22.66
C GLY A 58 7.00 -2.88 23.87
N VAL A 59 7.90 -2.24 24.63
CA VAL A 59 8.61 -2.88 25.76
C VAL A 59 7.66 -3.55 26.77
N PRO A 60 6.57 -2.91 27.23
CA PRO A 60 5.61 -3.57 28.12
C PRO A 60 4.91 -4.77 27.47
N LYS A 61 4.62 -4.70 26.17
CA LYS A 61 3.96 -5.76 25.39
C LYS A 61 4.84 -7.00 25.19
N TRP A 62 6.16 -6.85 25.32
CA TRP A 62 7.14 -7.93 25.16
C TRP A 62 7.77 -8.42 26.47
N GLY A 63 7.21 -8.02 27.63
CA GLY A 63 7.66 -8.50 28.93
C GLY A 63 8.87 -7.72 29.49
N GLY A 64 8.95 -6.42 29.19
CA GLY A 64 9.91 -5.51 29.83
C GLY A 64 11.25 -5.35 29.09
N LYS A 65 11.43 -5.98 27.92
CA LYS A 65 12.61 -5.76 27.06
C LYS A 65 12.29 -5.89 25.58
N ILE A 66 13.08 -5.22 24.75
CA ILE A 66 13.01 -5.33 23.28
C ILE A 66 13.59 -6.69 22.87
N PRO A 67 12.83 -7.56 22.17
CA PRO A 67 13.35 -8.81 21.64
C PRO A 67 14.47 -8.59 20.60
N PRO A 68 15.50 -9.45 20.54
CA PRO A 68 16.57 -9.29 19.55
C PRO A 68 16.12 -9.55 18.11
N ASN A 69 15.12 -10.43 17.92
CA ASN A 69 14.64 -10.86 16.60
C ASN A 69 13.24 -10.30 16.30
N LEU A 70 13.11 -8.97 16.22
CA LEU A 70 11.85 -8.35 15.85
C LEU A 70 11.63 -8.38 14.34
N LYS A 71 10.43 -8.82 13.92
CA LYS A 71 9.97 -8.58 12.55
C LYS A 71 9.75 -7.08 12.36
N LEU A 72 10.35 -6.49 11.35
CA LEU A 72 10.19 -5.08 11.00
C LEU A 72 9.29 -4.91 9.77
N PRO A 73 8.54 -3.80 9.66
CA PRO A 73 7.60 -3.60 8.57
C PRO A 73 8.26 -3.09 7.29
N LEU A 74 9.40 -2.39 7.40
CA LEU A 74 10.16 -1.85 6.27
C LEU A 74 11.09 -2.93 5.72
N ARG A 75 10.79 -3.41 4.51
CA ARG A 75 11.53 -4.49 3.84
C ARG A 75 12.25 -3.97 2.60
N ASP A 76 13.34 -4.60 2.22
CA ASP A 76 14.16 -4.21 1.08
C ASP A 76 13.70 -4.95 -0.18
N GLY A 77 13.26 -4.20 -1.20
CA GLY A 77 12.74 -4.77 -2.44
C GLY A 77 13.79 -5.55 -3.21
N ASP A 78 15.03 -5.06 -3.23
CA ASP A 78 16.14 -5.71 -3.94
C ASP A 78 16.52 -7.08 -3.33
N VAL A 79 16.16 -7.30 -2.06
CA VAL A 79 16.46 -8.54 -1.31
C VAL A 79 15.25 -9.47 -1.24
N ASP A 80 14.07 -8.94 -0.91
CA ASP A 80 12.86 -9.75 -0.68
C ASP A 80 12.04 -10.01 -1.97
N ARG A 81 12.32 -9.24 -3.03
CA ARG A 81 11.61 -9.24 -4.33
C ARG A 81 12.58 -9.04 -5.51
N PRO A 82 13.70 -9.78 -5.61
CA PRO A 82 14.72 -9.55 -6.64
C PRO A 82 14.22 -9.76 -8.08
N ASP A 83 13.18 -10.58 -8.26
CA ASP A 83 12.63 -10.92 -9.58
C ASP A 83 11.44 -10.04 -10.00
N ASP A 84 11.09 -9.02 -9.20
CA ASP A 84 9.96 -8.11 -9.48
C ASP A 84 10.49 -6.68 -9.75
N PRO A 85 10.51 -6.24 -11.02
CA PRO A 85 11.01 -4.91 -11.40
C PRO A 85 10.28 -3.76 -10.71
N ALA A 86 9.04 -3.95 -10.24
CA ALA A 86 8.34 -2.91 -9.51
C ALA A 86 8.99 -2.59 -8.16
N TYR A 87 9.78 -3.51 -7.61
CA TYR A 87 10.45 -3.41 -6.31
C TYR A 87 11.95 -3.08 -6.42
N GLU A 88 12.50 -2.93 -7.62
CA GLU A 88 13.90 -2.54 -7.82
C GLU A 88 14.20 -1.16 -7.20
N ASN A 89 15.35 -1.05 -6.54
CA ASN A 89 15.84 0.17 -5.88
C ASN A 89 14.79 0.79 -4.93
N SER A 90 14.03 -0.06 -4.25
CA SER A 90 12.95 0.35 -3.37
C SER A 90 13.03 -0.34 -2.00
N TYR A 91 12.44 0.32 -1.01
CA TYR A 91 11.91 -0.35 0.17
C TYR A 91 10.41 -0.54 0.00
N PHE A 92 9.80 -1.42 0.79
CA PHE A 92 8.35 -1.51 0.83
C PHE A 92 7.81 -1.84 2.22
N ILE A 93 6.55 -1.45 2.45
CA ILE A 93 5.78 -1.75 3.66
C ILE A 93 4.45 -2.37 3.27
N ASN A 94 4.11 -3.51 3.87
CA ASN A 94 2.76 -4.06 3.79
C ASN A 94 1.92 -3.48 4.92
N ALA A 95 1.03 -2.55 4.59
CA ALA A 95 0.13 -1.92 5.54
C ALA A 95 -1.26 -2.57 5.48
N THR A 96 -1.86 -2.83 6.64
CA THR A 96 -3.16 -3.51 6.73
C THR A 96 -4.14 -2.80 7.67
N SER A 97 -5.43 -2.97 7.46
CA SER A 97 -6.49 -2.48 8.34
C SER A 97 -7.65 -3.48 8.40
N GLN A 98 -8.33 -3.56 9.55
CA GLN A 98 -9.62 -4.26 9.67
C GLN A 98 -10.78 -3.40 9.15
N GLU A 99 -10.66 -2.07 9.26
CA GLU A 99 -11.65 -1.12 8.78
C GLU A 99 -11.25 -0.57 7.42
N GLN A 100 -12.25 -0.21 6.60
CA GLN A 100 -12.01 0.37 5.29
C GLN A 100 -11.24 1.70 5.44
N PRO A 101 -10.08 1.87 4.79
CA PRO A 101 -9.34 3.11 4.86
C PRO A 101 -10.10 4.25 4.17
N GLY A 102 -9.91 5.48 4.64
CA GLY A 102 -10.40 6.65 3.92
C GLY A 102 -9.63 6.83 2.62
N VAL A 103 -10.32 6.97 1.49
CA VAL A 103 -9.70 7.17 0.16
C VAL A 103 -10.15 8.50 -0.42
N VAL A 104 -9.20 9.35 -0.79
CA VAL A 104 -9.46 10.68 -1.34
C VAL A 104 -8.59 11.00 -2.56
N ASP A 105 -9.04 11.94 -3.39
CA ASP A 105 -8.29 12.47 -4.51
C ASP A 105 -7.25 13.55 -4.09
N ARG A 106 -6.57 14.15 -5.08
CA ARG A 106 -5.64 15.26 -4.85
C ARG A 106 -6.27 16.46 -4.13
N LYS A 107 -7.57 16.70 -4.33
CA LYS A 107 -8.34 17.79 -3.73
C LYS A 107 -8.96 17.41 -2.38
N LYS A 108 -8.69 16.20 -1.88
CA LYS A 108 -9.26 15.62 -0.65
C LYS A 108 -10.77 15.33 -0.74
N VAL A 109 -11.28 15.17 -1.96
CA VAL A 109 -12.64 14.69 -2.21
C VAL A 109 -12.64 13.17 -2.09
N LYS A 110 -13.65 12.61 -1.43
CA LYS A 110 -13.78 11.17 -1.26
C LYS A 110 -13.89 10.48 -2.64
N ILE A 111 -13.09 9.44 -2.83
CA ILE A 111 -13.19 8.55 -3.98
C ILE A 111 -14.06 7.36 -3.57
N THR A 112 -15.08 7.06 -4.38
CA THR A 112 -15.96 5.89 -4.20
C THR A 112 -15.83 4.86 -5.32
N ASP A 113 -15.23 5.25 -6.44
CA ASP A 113 -14.94 4.33 -7.54
C ASP A 113 -13.79 3.38 -7.14
N PRO A 114 -14.04 2.06 -7.07
CA PRO A 114 -13.02 1.09 -6.70
C PRO A 114 -11.88 0.98 -7.72
N LEU A 115 -12.09 1.44 -8.96
CA LEU A 115 -11.08 1.41 -10.02
C LEU A 115 -10.07 2.55 -9.92
N ALA A 116 -10.38 3.62 -9.19
CA ALA A 116 -9.53 4.80 -9.09
C ALA A 116 -8.21 4.55 -8.32
N ILE A 117 -8.15 3.52 -7.45
CA ILE A 117 -6.91 3.07 -6.82
C ILE A 117 -6.65 1.63 -7.23
N TYR A 118 -5.60 1.41 -8.02
CA TYR A 118 -5.23 0.11 -8.55
C TYR A 118 -3.75 -0.18 -8.29
N SER A 119 -3.37 -1.46 -8.34
CA SER A 119 -1.96 -1.86 -8.21
C SER A 119 -1.18 -1.30 -9.40
N GLY A 120 -0.26 -0.37 -9.14
CA GLY A 120 0.54 0.34 -10.13
C GLY A 120 0.42 1.86 -10.08
N CYS A 121 -0.70 2.39 -9.57
CA CYS A 121 -0.87 3.83 -9.40
C CYS A 121 0.03 4.39 -8.30
N TYR A 122 0.22 5.71 -8.28
CA TYR A 122 0.94 6.40 -7.23
C TYR A 122 -0.02 7.04 -6.23
N ILE A 123 0.32 6.92 -4.95
CA ILE A 123 -0.49 7.43 -3.84
C ILE A 123 0.38 8.07 -2.76
N ARG A 124 -0.28 8.68 -1.78
CA ARG A 124 0.26 8.84 -0.43
C ARG A 124 -0.56 7.99 0.52
N ALA A 125 0.08 7.40 1.51
CA ALA A 125 -0.60 6.68 2.57
C ALA A 125 -0.31 7.31 3.93
N SER A 126 -1.35 7.37 4.75
CA SER A 126 -1.22 7.55 6.20
C SER A 126 -1.14 6.17 6.83
N ILE A 127 -0.03 5.87 7.48
CA ILE A 127 0.19 4.62 8.19
C ILE A 127 0.51 4.86 9.66
N ASN A 128 0.18 3.90 10.52
CA ASN A 128 0.56 3.90 11.92
C ASN A 128 1.49 2.72 12.21
N ILE A 129 2.68 2.98 12.74
CA ILE A 129 3.68 1.96 13.06
C ILE A 129 3.48 1.52 14.52
N TYR A 130 3.26 0.23 14.77
CA TYR A 130 2.93 -0.22 16.13
C TYR A 130 3.53 -1.59 16.49
N PRO A 131 3.81 -1.83 17.78
CA PRO A 131 4.30 -3.11 18.25
C PRO A 131 3.18 -4.15 18.33
N PHE A 132 3.47 -5.38 17.91
CA PHE A 132 2.58 -6.53 18.04
C PHE A 132 3.26 -7.70 18.76
N ASN A 133 2.41 -8.54 19.34
CA ASN A 133 2.75 -9.83 19.94
C ASN A 133 1.53 -10.74 19.69
N ALA A 134 1.59 -11.57 18.65
CA ALA A 134 0.45 -12.35 18.18
C ALA A 134 0.93 -13.66 17.54
N ASN A 135 0.23 -14.76 17.82
CA ASN A 135 0.50 -16.09 17.25
C ASN A 135 1.98 -16.52 17.35
N GLY A 136 2.61 -16.27 18.50
CA GLY A 136 4.02 -16.56 18.73
C GLY A 136 5.01 -15.58 18.06
N ASN A 137 4.54 -14.70 17.18
CA ASN A 137 5.35 -13.70 16.50
C ASN A 137 5.36 -12.36 17.25
N ARG A 138 6.53 -11.74 17.33
CA ARG A 138 6.73 -10.42 17.92
C ARG A 138 7.42 -9.51 16.91
N GLY A 139 6.99 -8.27 16.85
CA GLY A 139 7.51 -7.36 15.84
C GLY A 139 6.84 -6.01 15.85
N ILE A 140 7.19 -5.22 14.85
CA ILE A 140 6.53 -3.97 14.51
C ILE A 140 5.73 -4.21 13.23
N ALA A 141 4.50 -3.71 13.19
CA ALA A 141 3.62 -3.76 12.02
C ALA A 141 3.25 -2.34 11.57
N ALA A 142 2.65 -2.25 10.37
CA ALA A 142 2.11 -1.01 9.82
C ALA A 142 0.60 -1.13 9.64
N GLY A 143 -0.15 -0.28 10.33
CA GLY A 143 -1.59 -0.12 10.16
C GLY A 143 -1.87 0.85 9.03
N LEU A 144 -2.73 0.49 8.08
CA LEU A 144 -3.20 1.39 7.03
C LEU A 144 -4.33 2.27 7.60
N SER A 145 -4.26 3.59 7.39
CA SER A 145 -5.33 4.50 7.85
C SER A 145 -6.06 5.16 6.68
N ASN A 146 -5.34 5.92 5.85
CA ASN A 146 -5.95 6.66 4.74
C ASN A 146 -5.04 6.65 3.52
N ILE A 147 -5.63 6.81 2.35
CA ILE A 147 -4.96 6.90 1.05
C ILE A 147 -5.40 8.18 0.35
N GLN A 148 -4.42 8.88 -0.20
CA GLN A 148 -4.65 9.99 -1.12
C GLN A 148 -4.09 9.61 -2.49
N PHE A 149 -4.93 9.59 -3.51
CA PHE A 149 -4.50 9.39 -4.89
C PHE A 149 -3.50 10.48 -5.29
N TRP A 150 -2.39 10.06 -5.88
CA TRP A 150 -1.40 10.98 -6.43
C TRP A 150 -1.53 11.00 -7.94
N GLU A 151 -1.21 9.94 -8.67
CA GLU A 151 -1.38 9.91 -10.12
C GLU A 151 -1.43 8.49 -10.64
N ASP A 152 -1.82 8.40 -11.89
CA ASP A 152 -1.75 7.18 -12.64
C ASP A 152 -0.33 6.65 -12.81
N GLY A 153 -0.23 5.33 -12.92
CA GLY A 153 0.99 4.62 -13.24
C GLY A 153 0.66 3.37 -14.05
N GLU A 154 1.70 2.73 -14.59
CA GLU A 154 1.52 1.47 -15.29
C GLU A 154 0.96 0.40 -14.34
N PRO A 155 -0.15 -0.28 -14.70
CA PRO A 155 -0.73 -1.35 -13.90
C PRO A 155 0.24 -2.50 -13.64
N LEU A 156 0.31 -2.97 -12.39
CA LEU A 156 1.20 -4.06 -11.98
C LEU A 156 0.55 -5.45 -12.08
N ASN A 157 -0.76 -5.52 -12.31
CA ASN A 157 -1.49 -6.78 -12.44
C ASN A 157 -1.60 -7.25 -13.91
N GLY A 158 -0.84 -6.63 -14.83
CA GLY A 158 -0.85 -6.96 -16.26
C GLY A 158 -2.17 -6.66 -16.97
N ARG A 159 -3.14 -6.00 -16.30
CA ARG A 159 -4.36 -5.54 -16.96
C ARG A 159 -4.06 -4.25 -17.72
N VAL A 160 -4.30 -4.29 -19.02
CA VAL A 160 -4.35 -3.10 -19.87
C VAL A 160 -5.65 -2.36 -19.57
N ARG A 161 -5.67 -1.03 -19.69
CA ARG A 161 -6.91 -0.27 -19.52
C ARG A 161 -7.79 -0.50 -20.72
N ALA A 162 -9.11 -0.57 -20.52
CA ALA A 162 -10.05 -0.73 -21.62
C ALA A 162 -9.88 0.39 -22.68
N GLU A 163 -9.62 1.62 -22.24
CA GLU A 163 -9.35 2.78 -23.11
C GLU A 163 -8.08 2.63 -23.96
N ASP A 164 -7.10 1.83 -23.50
CA ASP A 164 -5.87 1.54 -24.25
C ASP A 164 -6.03 0.27 -25.13
N GLU A 165 -7.11 -0.51 -24.94
CA GLU A 165 -7.35 -1.80 -25.60
C GLU A 165 -8.32 -1.69 -26.77
N PHE A 166 -9.21 -0.68 -26.76
CA PHE A 166 -10.20 -0.46 -27.80
C PHE A 166 -9.99 0.89 -28.49
N ASP A 167 -9.95 0.87 -29.82
CA ASP A 167 -10.18 2.08 -30.62
C ASP A 167 -11.65 2.51 -30.49
N ALA A 168 -11.92 3.81 -30.65
CA ALA A 168 -13.30 4.29 -30.75
C ALA A 168 -13.96 3.68 -31.99
N LEU A 169 -15.16 3.11 -31.82
CA LEU A 169 -15.99 2.73 -32.96
C LEU A 169 -16.58 4.00 -33.57
N ASP A 170 -16.37 4.21 -34.87
CA ASP A 170 -17.10 5.24 -35.60
C ASP A 170 -18.58 4.82 -35.70
N ASP A 171 -19.51 5.74 -35.43
CA ASP A 171 -20.97 5.52 -35.44
C ASP A 171 -21.55 5.31 -36.88
N ASP A 172 -20.76 4.79 -37.83
CA ASP A 172 -21.15 4.63 -39.25
C ASP A 172 -21.73 3.23 -39.58
N ASP A 173 -22.32 2.55 -38.59
CA ASP A 173 -23.16 1.35 -38.79
C ASP A 173 -24.67 1.68 -38.65
N THR A 174 -25.08 2.90 -38.99
CA THR A 174 -26.47 3.17 -39.40
C THR A 174 -26.59 3.07 -40.91
N ASP A 175 -26.56 1.87 -41.46
CA ASP A 175 -27.20 1.59 -42.74
C ASP A 175 -27.63 0.12 -42.82
N ASP A 176 -28.86 -0.10 -43.30
CA ASP A 176 -29.46 -1.35 -43.77
C ASP A 176 -30.08 -2.36 -42.78
N PHE A 177 -30.99 -1.89 -41.91
CA PHE A 177 -32.14 -2.70 -41.45
C PHE A 177 -33.48 -2.06 -41.87
N LEU A 178 -33.65 -1.84 -43.17
CA LEU A 178 -34.96 -1.70 -43.80
C LEU A 178 -35.01 -2.58 -45.05
N ASP A 179 -35.53 -3.80 -44.89
CA ASP A 179 -36.38 -4.48 -45.88
C ASP A 179 -37.30 -5.48 -45.16
#